data_AF-A0A832K1P6-F1
#
_entry.id   AF-A0A832K1P6-F1
#
_cell.length_a   1.000
_cell.length_b   1.000
_cell.length_c   1.000
_cell.angle_alpha   90.00
_cell.angle_beta   90.00
_cell.angle_gamma   90.00
#
_symmetry.space_group_name_H-M   'P 1'
#
loop_
_entity.id
_entity.type
_entity.pdbx_description
1 polymer ?
#
loop_
_entity_poly.entity_id
_entity_poly.type
_entity_poly.pdbx_seq_one_letter_code
_entity_poly.pdbx_strand_id
1 'polypeptide(L)' 'MWSSLGDGRVRCDLCHRRCIIVPGAFGACGVRYNYNGELYTVVYGVLTAANADPIEKKPLMHFHPGASVFSISTAG' A
#
# COMPACT_ATOMS: atom_id res chain seq x y z
N MET A 1 9.71 -0.71 -3.48
CA MET A 1 10.90 -0.60 -4.34
C MET A 1 10.47 0.07 -5.64
N TRP A 2 11.26 1.01 -6.17
CA TRP A 2 10.96 1.78 -7.37
C TRP A 2 12.26 2.12 -8.11
N SER A 3 12.19 2.39 -9.40
CA SER A 3 13.34 2.79 -10.21
C SER A 3 13.09 4.11 -10.94
N SER A 4 14.11 4.96 -11.00
CA SER A 4 14.08 6.14 -11.88
C SER A 4 14.16 5.71 -13.34
N LEU A 5 13.38 6.37 -14.21
CA LEU A 5 13.40 6.18 -15.66
C LEU A 5 14.02 7.36 -16.42
N GLY A 6 14.58 8.34 -15.71
CA GLY A 6 15.00 9.62 -16.30
C GLY A 6 13.85 10.63 -16.43
N ASP A 7 14.20 11.90 -16.63
CA ASP A 7 13.26 13.03 -16.74
C ASP A 7 12.32 13.18 -15.53
N GLY A 8 12.77 12.74 -14.35
CA GLY A 8 11.96 12.71 -13.13
C GLY A 8 10.82 11.68 -13.15
N ARG A 9 10.72 10.80 -14.14
CA ARG A 9 9.73 9.70 -14.14
C ARG A 9 10.21 8.56 -13.26
N VAL A 10 9.26 7.91 -12.60
CA VAL A 10 9.54 6.75 -11.74
C VAL A 10 8.69 5.56 -12.16
N ARG A 11 9.24 4.35 -12.04
CA ARG A 11 8.49 3.08 -12.11
C ARG A 11 8.31 2.54 -10.70
N CYS A 12 7.08 2.36 -10.27
CA CYS A 12 6.74 1.78 -8.98
C CYS A 12 6.57 0.26 -9.11
N ASP A 13 7.39 -0.53 -8.41
CA ASP A 13 7.36 -2.01 -8.48
C ASP A 13 6.70 -2.66 -7.25
N LEU A 14 5.90 -1.90 -6.51
CA LEU A 14 5.29 -2.36 -5.25
C LEU A 14 4.09 -3.30 -5.46
N CYS A 15 3.40 -3.19 -6.59
CA CYS A 15 2.30 -4.07 -6.94
C CYS A 15 2.42 -4.51 -8.40
N HIS A 16 1.60 -5.47 -8.80
CA HIS A 16 1.63 -6.05 -10.14
C HIS A 16 1.43 -5.03 -11.28
N ARG A 17 0.85 -3.85 -11.00
CA ARG A 17 0.54 -2.82 -12.01
C ARG A 17 1.78 -2.09 -12.55
N ARG A 18 2.90 -2.09 -11.82
CA ARG A 18 4.18 -1.50 -12.26
C ARG A 18 4.04 -0.09 -12.84
N CYS A 19 3.28 0.78 -12.18
CA CYS A 19 2.93 2.09 -12.72
C CYS A 19 4.17 2.93 -13.05
N ILE A 20 4.17 3.58 -14.22
CA ILE A 20 5.08 4.68 -14.54
C ILE A 20 4.40 5.98 -14.14
N ILE A 21 5.01 6.74 -13.25
CA ILE A 21 4.42 7.93 -12.65
C ILE A 21 5.31 9.12 -13.03
N VAL A 22 4.73 10.11 -13.70
CA VAL A 22 5.40 11.37 -14.05
C VAL A 22 5.51 12.28 -12.82
N PRO A 23 6.47 13.24 -12.77
CA PRO A 23 6.55 14.21 -11.68
C PRO A 23 5.20 14.88 -11.42
N GLY A 24 4.81 14.98 -10.14
CA GLY A 24 3.56 15.62 -9.73
C GLY A 24 2.30 14.78 -9.90
N ALA A 25 2.42 13.49 -10.26
CA ALA A 25 1.27 12.61 -10.46
C ALA A 25 1.20 11.47 -9.44
N PHE A 26 0.03 10.84 -9.37
CA PHE A 26 -0.24 9.64 -8.57
C PHE A 26 -0.21 8.37 -9.42
N GLY A 27 0.19 7.26 -8.80
CA GLY A 27 -0.03 5.93 -9.34
C GLY A 27 -1.49 5.50 -9.22
N ALA A 28 -1.83 4.38 -9.85
CA ALA A 28 -3.22 3.91 -9.94
C ALA A 28 -3.85 3.49 -8.60
N CYS A 29 -3.05 3.33 -7.53
CA CYS A 29 -3.52 3.13 -6.16
C CYS A 29 -3.98 4.43 -5.47
N GLY A 30 -3.72 5.60 -6.06
CA GLY A 30 -4.08 6.90 -5.48
C GLY A 30 -3.20 7.35 -4.31
N VAL A 31 -2.31 6.49 -3.79
CA VAL A 31 -1.49 6.83 -2.60
C VAL A 31 0.01 6.93 -2.86
N ARG A 32 0.45 6.51 -4.04
CA ARG A 32 1.86 6.63 -4.46
C ARG A 32 2.01 7.86 -5.33
N TYR A 33 2.83 8.80 -4.89
CA TYR A 33 3.00 10.10 -5.51
C TYR A 33 4.45 10.30 -5.94
N ASN A 34 4.67 10.81 -7.13
CA ASN A 34 6.01 11.17 -7.59
C ASN A 34 6.28 12.64 -7.25
N TYR A 35 7.12 12.89 -6.25
CA TYR A 35 7.59 14.22 -5.91
C TYR A 35 9.00 14.42 -6.47
N ASN A 36 9.12 15.24 -7.50
CA ASN A 36 10.40 15.63 -8.11
C ASN A 36 11.32 14.46 -8.52
N GLY A 37 10.77 13.35 -8.99
CA GLY A 37 11.55 12.18 -9.41
C GLY A 37 11.77 11.13 -8.33
N GLU A 38 11.15 11.31 -7.16
CA GLU A 38 11.18 10.35 -6.07
C GLU A 38 9.77 9.88 -5.71
N LEU A 39 9.63 8.58 -5.46
CA LEU A 39 8.34 7.96 -5.15
C LEU A 39 8.04 8.02 -3.65
N TYR A 40 7.00 8.76 -3.28
CA TYR A 40 6.48 8.88 -1.93
C TYR A 40 5.18 8.12 -1.74
N THR A 41 4.85 7.82 -0.48
CA THR A 41 3.51 7.41 -0.06
C THR A 41 2.88 8.53 0.74
N VAL A 42 1.65 8.92 0.41
CA VAL A 42 0.94 10.01 1.12
C VAL A 42 0.15 9.51 2.34
N VAL A 43 0.16 8.20 2.59
CA VAL A 43 -0.60 7.55 3.67
C VAL A 43 0.28 6.98 4.79
N TYR A 44 1.53 7.43 4.89
CA TYR A 44 2.39 7.00 5.99
C TYR A 44 1.77 7.40 7.35
N GLY A 45 1.59 6.42 8.24
CA GLY A 45 0.95 6.64 9.55
C GLY A 45 -0.56 6.87 9.51
N VAL A 46 -1.22 6.72 8.35
CA VAL A 46 -2.67 6.92 8.21
C VAL A 46 -3.37 5.58 8.18
N LEU A 47 -4.23 5.32 9.17
CA LEU A 47 -5.06 4.12 9.25
C LEU A 47 -6.49 4.40 8.81
N THR A 48 -7.07 3.48 8.05
CA THR A 48 -8.50 3.47 7.70
C THR A 48 -9.31 2.56 8.63
N ALA A 49 -8.67 1.54 9.20
CA ALA A 49 -9.27 0.67 10.22
C ALA A 49 -8.19 0.04 11.11
N ALA A 50 -8.58 -0.24 12.35
CA ALA A 50 -7.82 -1.03 13.31
C ALA A 50 -8.80 -1.80 14.18
N ASN A 51 -8.79 -3.14 14.12
CA ASN A 51 -9.77 -3.97 14.82
C ASN A 51 -9.13 -5.24 15.38
N ALA A 52 -9.54 -5.61 16.59
CA ALA A 52 -9.31 -6.94 17.14
C ALA A 52 -10.57 -7.78 16.92
N ASP A 53 -10.46 -8.84 16.12
CA ASP A 53 -11.55 -9.76 15.80
C ASP A 53 -11.15 -11.21 16.18
N PRO A 54 -12.09 -12.14 16.33
CA PRO A 54 -11.78 -13.58 16.33
C PRO A 54 -11.20 -14.03 14.99
N ILE A 55 -10.28 -14.99 15.00
CA ILE A 55 -9.60 -15.50 13.81
C ILE A 55 -10.56 -16.11 12.77
N GLU A 56 -11.71 -16.60 13.22
CA GLU A 56 -12.78 -17.19 12.41
C GLU A 56 -13.45 -16.20 11.46
N LYS A 57 -13.35 -14.89 11.73
CA LYS A 57 -13.85 -13.85 10.81
C LYS A 57 -12.96 -13.72 9.56
N LYS A 58 -11.72 -14.19 9.62
CA LYS A 58 -10.74 -14.11 8.52
C LYS A 58 -10.78 -15.41 7.70
N PRO A 59 -10.25 -15.43 6.46
CA PRO A 59 -10.12 -16.65 5.67
C PRO A 59 -9.04 -17.62 6.22
N LEU A 60 -8.89 -17.70 7.54
CA LEU A 60 -7.91 -18.46 8.31
C LEU A 60 -8.57 -19.21 9.48
N MET A 61 -9.86 -19.59 9.36
CA MET A 61 -10.64 -20.16 10.46
C MET A 61 -10.11 -21.48 11.04
N HIS A 62 -9.30 -22.24 10.29
CA HIS A 62 -8.65 -23.46 10.77
C HIS A 62 -7.27 -23.21 11.40
N PHE A 63 -6.78 -21.98 11.34
CA PHE A 63 -5.51 -21.59 11.94
C PHE A 63 -5.77 -21.04 13.34
N HIS A 64 -5.35 -21.79 14.36
CA HIS A 64 -5.44 -21.41 15.78
C HIS A 64 -6.84 -20.97 16.27
N PRO A 65 -7.87 -21.83 16.20
CA PRO A 65 -9.25 -21.47 16.59
C PRO A 65 -9.37 -20.88 18.00
N GLY A 66 -10.29 -19.92 18.17
CA GLY A 66 -10.55 -19.17 19.41
C GLY A 66 -9.56 -18.04 19.68
N ALA A 67 -8.50 -17.88 18.88
CA ALA A 67 -7.54 -16.79 19.04
C ALA A 67 -8.09 -15.44 18.56
N SER A 68 -7.57 -14.36 19.14
CA SER A 68 -7.76 -13.00 18.63
C SER A 68 -6.75 -12.68 17.53
N VAL A 69 -7.19 -11.96 16.51
CA VAL A 69 -6.36 -11.42 15.43
C VAL A 69 -6.53 -9.91 15.34
N PHE A 70 -5.41 -9.18 15.27
CA PHE A 70 -5.41 -7.73 15.09
C PHE A 70 -5.20 -7.37 13.61
N SER A 71 -6.15 -6.66 13.03
CA SER A 71 -6.12 -6.21 11.64
C SER A 71 -5.98 -4.69 11.57
N ILE A 72 -5.07 -4.20 10.73
CA ILE A 72 -4.92 -2.79 10.39
C ILE A 72 -4.97 -2.61 8.88
N SER A 73 -5.52 -1.49 8.41
CA SER A 73 -5.55 -1.15 6.99
C SER A 73 -5.25 0.32 6.75
N THR A 74 -4.82 0.63 5.53
CA THR A 74 -4.65 1.98 5.01
C THR A 74 -5.25 2.05 3.59
N ALA A 75 -5.32 3.24 3.00
CA ALA A 75 -5.77 3.40 1.62
C ALA A 75 -4.65 3.01 0.63
N GLY A 76 -5.03 2.47 -0.54
CA GLY A 76 -4.10 2.13 -1.62
C GLY A 76 -4.34 0.78 -2.28
#